data_AF-A0A952SAC2-F1
#
_entry.id   AF-A0A952SAC2-F1
#
_cell.length_a   1.000
_cell.length_b   1.000
_cell.length_c   1.000
_cell.angle_alpha   90.00
_cell.angle_beta   90.00
_cell.angle_gamma   90.00
#
_symmetry.space_group_name_H-M   'P 1'
#
loop_
_entity.id
_entity.type
_entity.pdbx_description
1 polymer ?
#
loop_
_entity_poly.entity_id
_entity_poly.type
_entity_poly.pdbx_seq_one_letter_code
_entity_poly.pdbx_strand_id
1 'polypeptide(L)'
;MTRAFRSLIIAAFLVTVWAVPAFAYEEDTHFLMTYVICRAAGMTEAEALVVASVDQGMDDSKDTNAIDNGPNVLEQWIWHAIDRGGDMKAAGVIGRRDALFNDAINERDTRNRLIRLGIFFHFQQDTWAHRRHDRPNALSRDNYTPVTTPEGHAPWGSQPDRPPFDPAAAMLCLEDGIQFALDFVRRGLNRTPNSFFKDLSPSGAGVDNSWTDPRKGRYFNQLAVSGISPGSPSLFLASLIRAQIDTYRTGKTNAPFIGFDTAEKADLARVRTAVENVCDQYKDAVGTIRLPSDQEKKNAGFDKMTTVLLLSLRPGVL
;
A
#
# COMPACT_ATOMS: atom_id res chain seq x y z
N MET A 1 56.79 -4.05 35.82
CA MET A 1 55.42 -4.16 36.39
C MET A 1 54.92 -2.73 36.60
N THR A 2 53.88 -2.18 36.00
CA THR A 2 52.70 -2.71 35.28
C THR A 2 52.15 -1.61 34.36
N ARG A 3 52.43 -1.69 33.05
CA ARG A 3 51.67 -0.99 31.99
C ARG A 3 50.74 -2.03 31.35
N ALA A 4 49.63 -2.34 32.01
CA ALA A 4 48.68 -3.36 31.50
C ALA A 4 47.25 -3.19 32.04
N PHE A 5 46.77 -1.95 32.22
CA PHE A 5 45.41 -1.70 32.73
C PHE A 5 44.72 -0.50 32.07
N ARG A 6 44.85 -0.35 30.74
CA ARG A 6 44.11 0.69 29.99
C ARG A 6 43.44 0.22 28.71
N SER A 7 43.45 -1.07 28.42
CA SER A 7 42.93 -1.61 27.16
C SER A 7 41.97 -2.76 27.40
N LEU A 8 40.86 -2.56 28.12
CA LEU A 8 39.77 -3.55 28.14
C LEU A 8 38.41 -3.02 28.61
N ILE A 9 38.02 -1.80 28.22
CA ILE A 9 36.61 -1.36 28.28
C ILE A 9 36.27 -0.63 26.96
N ILE A 10 36.61 -1.27 25.83
CA ILE A 10 36.15 -0.91 24.49
C ILE A 10 35.89 -2.22 23.74
N ALA A 11 35.09 -3.11 24.33
CA ALA A 11 34.64 -4.36 23.70
C ALA A 11 33.33 -4.88 24.31
N ALA A 12 32.58 -4.00 24.98
CA ALA A 12 31.26 -4.31 25.53
C ALA A 12 30.19 -3.29 25.08
N PHE A 13 30.48 -2.53 24.02
CA PHE A 13 29.46 -2.13 23.06
C PHE A 13 29.43 -3.22 21.97
N LEU A 14 29.19 -4.47 22.41
CA LEU A 14 28.35 -5.37 21.65
C LEU A 14 27.02 -4.64 21.58
N VAL A 15 26.92 -3.74 20.59
CA VAL A 15 25.67 -3.31 20.02
C VAL A 15 25.04 -4.62 19.59
N THR A 16 24.28 -5.23 20.50
CA THR A 16 23.14 -6.04 20.11
C THR A 16 22.26 -5.06 19.38
N VAL A 17 22.58 -4.87 18.10
CA VAL A 17 21.61 -4.50 17.08
C VAL A 17 20.67 -5.69 17.13
N TRP A 18 19.76 -5.67 18.10
CA TRP A 18 18.49 -6.31 17.90
C TRP A 18 18.05 -5.71 16.59
N ALA A 19 18.07 -6.54 15.54
CA ALA A 19 17.36 -6.25 14.33
C ALA A 19 15.92 -6.07 14.79
N VAL A 20 15.57 -4.86 15.18
CA VAL A 20 14.18 -4.44 15.27
C VAL A 20 13.69 -4.76 13.88
N PRO A 21 12.75 -5.71 13.71
CA PRO A 21 12.21 -5.99 12.40
C PRO A 21 11.68 -4.65 11.89
N ALA A 22 12.45 -4.05 10.98
CA ALA A 22 12.05 -2.87 10.28
C ALA A 22 10.99 -3.38 9.32
N PHE A 23 9.75 -3.45 9.81
CA PHE A 23 8.60 -3.68 8.95
C PHE A 23 8.54 -2.45 8.05
N ALA A 24 9.15 -2.59 6.88
CA ALA A 24 9.19 -1.56 5.85
C ALA A 24 7.77 -1.28 5.31
N TYR A 25 6.84 -2.21 5.53
CA TYR A 25 5.50 -2.26 4.97
C TYR A 25 4.43 -1.91 6.01
N GLU A 26 3.50 -1.03 5.64
CA GLU A 26 2.35 -0.73 6.48
C GLU A 26 1.19 -1.70 6.22
N GLU A 27 1.06 -2.66 7.14
CA GLU A 27 -0.01 -3.67 7.24
C GLU A 27 -1.46 -3.12 7.10
N ASP A 28 -1.63 -1.82 7.32
CA ASP A 28 -2.92 -1.17 7.47
C ASP A 28 -3.39 -0.49 6.16
N THR A 29 -2.48 -0.07 5.27
CA THR A 29 -2.85 0.58 4.00
C THR A 29 -3.34 -0.44 2.99
N HIS A 30 -2.54 -1.49 2.72
CA HIS A 30 -2.88 -2.51 1.72
C HIS A 30 -4.22 -3.17 2.05
N PHE A 31 -4.40 -3.61 3.29
CA PHE A 31 -5.65 -4.24 3.70
C PHE A 31 -6.86 -3.27 3.70
N LEU A 32 -6.82 -2.19 4.50
CA LEU A 32 -8.03 -1.40 4.76
C LEU A 32 -8.46 -0.59 3.54
N MET A 33 -7.51 0.03 2.82
CA MET A 33 -7.86 0.84 1.65
C MET A 33 -8.36 -0.03 0.51
N THR A 34 -7.75 -1.20 0.26
CA THR A 34 -8.24 -2.14 -0.74
C THR A 34 -9.64 -2.65 -0.40
N TYR A 35 -9.92 -2.95 0.87
CA TYR A 35 -11.26 -3.33 1.29
C TYR A 35 -12.28 -2.20 1.01
N VAL A 36 -11.96 -0.97 1.41
CA VAL A 36 -12.86 0.19 1.23
C VAL A 36 -13.12 0.47 -0.25
N ILE A 37 -12.09 0.51 -1.10
CA ILE A 37 -12.30 0.78 -2.55
C ILE A 37 -13.10 -0.35 -3.21
N CYS A 38 -12.89 -1.61 -2.85
CA CYS A 38 -13.66 -2.73 -3.37
C CYS A 38 -15.14 -2.62 -2.98
N ARG A 39 -15.43 -2.32 -1.71
CA ARG A 39 -16.79 -2.09 -1.22
C ARG A 39 -17.43 -0.88 -1.90
N ALA A 40 -16.73 0.25 -1.96
CA ALA A 40 -17.23 1.48 -2.55
C ALA A 40 -17.53 1.32 -4.05
N ALA A 41 -16.76 0.49 -4.78
CA ALA A 41 -17.00 0.17 -6.18
C ALA A 41 -18.27 -0.69 -6.42
N GLY A 42 -18.77 -1.37 -5.39
CA GLY A 42 -19.96 -2.23 -5.46
C GLY A 42 -19.70 -3.72 -5.22
N MET A 43 -18.54 -4.12 -4.69
CA MET A 43 -18.34 -5.48 -4.22
C MET A 43 -19.06 -5.75 -2.90
N THR A 44 -19.42 -7.02 -2.67
CA THR A 44 -19.96 -7.48 -1.39
C THR A 44 -18.87 -7.53 -0.31
N GLU A 45 -19.29 -7.66 0.96
CA GLU A 45 -18.38 -7.86 2.10
C GLU A 45 -17.41 -9.02 1.89
N ALA A 46 -17.93 -10.18 1.49
CA ALA A 46 -17.12 -11.37 1.31
C ALA A 46 -16.13 -11.24 0.15
N GLU A 47 -16.53 -10.61 -0.96
CA GLU A 47 -15.64 -10.36 -2.11
C GLU A 47 -14.51 -9.41 -1.72
N ALA A 48 -14.85 -8.25 -1.13
CA ALA A 48 -13.86 -7.26 -0.73
C ALA A 48 -12.90 -7.79 0.34
N LEU A 49 -13.39 -8.61 1.28
CA LEU A 49 -12.55 -9.24 2.30
C LEU A 49 -11.53 -10.19 1.66
N VAL A 50 -11.93 -11.03 0.70
CA VAL A 50 -10.99 -11.92 0.00
C VAL A 50 -9.90 -11.12 -0.71
N VAL A 51 -10.29 -10.09 -1.46
CA VAL A 51 -9.35 -9.26 -2.23
C VAL A 51 -8.35 -8.56 -1.30
N ALA A 52 -8.84 -7.89 -0.26
CA ALA A 52 -8.01 -7.17 0.71
C ALA A 52 -7.09 -8.12 1.52
N SER A 53 -7.59 -9.30 1.89
CA SER A 53 -6.76 -10.27 2.61
C SER A 53 -5.64 -10.85 1.76
N VAL A 54 -5.88 -11.05 0.46
CA VAL A 54 -4.81 -11.49 -0.45
C VAL A 54 -3.81 -10.37 -0.64
N ASP A 55 -4.26 -9.13 -0.85
CA ASP A 55 -3.39 -7.97 -1.02
C ASP A 55 -2.35 -7.89 0.11
N GLN A 56 -2.82 -7.78 1.35
CA GLN A 56 -1.95 -7.77 2.53
C GLN A 56 -1.21 -9.09 2.76
N GLY A 57 -1.84 -10.22 2.41
CA GLY A 57 -1.25 -11.53 2.59
C GLY A 57 0.04 -11.73 1.80
N MET A 58 0.25 -10.97 0.72
CA MET A 58 1.48 -11.02 -0.08
C MET A 58 2.70 -10.57 0.73
N ASP A 59 2.51 -9.57 1.60
CA ASP A 59 3.52 -9.07 2.54
C ASP A 59 3.64 -9.95 3.78
N ASP A 60 2.50 -10.45 4.29
CA ASP A 60 2.46 -11.23 5.53
C ASP A 60 3.03 -12.67 5.34
N SER A 61 2.97 -13.20 4.12
CA SER A 61 3.39 -14.57 3.83
C SER A 61 4.90 -14.64 3.56
N LYS A 62 5.58 -15.50 4.33
CA LYS A 62 7.03 -15.72 4.25
C LYS A 62 7.55 -15.97 2.83
N ASP A 63 6.81 -16.75 2.05
CA ASP A 63 7.26 -17.22 0.72
C ASP A 63 6.97 -16.22 -0.41
N THR A 64 6.21 -15.16 -0.14
CA THR A 64 5.91 -14.10 -1.12
C THR A 64 6.45 -12.74 -0.69
N ASN A 65 6.88 -12.57 0.56
CA ASN A 65 7.50 -11.36 1.07
C ASN A 65 8.81 -11.04 0.32
N ALA A 66 9.00 -9.79 -0.05
CA ALA A 66 10.19 -9.30 -0.77
C ALA A 66 11.50 -9.40 0.04
N ILE A 67 11.45 -9.39 1.37
CA ILE A 67 12.58 -9.23 2.28
C ILE A 67 12.43 -10.17 3.50
N ASP A 68 12.30 -11.49 3.29
CA ASP A 68 12.43 -12.46 4.39
C ASP A 68 13.84 -13.07 4.45
N ASN A 69 14.56 -12.84 5.56
CA ASN A 69 15.95 -13.27 5.79
C ASN A 69 16.98 -12.77 4.75
N GLY A 70 16.62 -11.76 3.97
CA GLY A 70 17.40 -11.22 2.87
C GLY A 70 16.50 -10.94 1.66
N PRO A 71 17.03 -10.34 0.59
CA PRO A 71 16.19 -9.98 -0.54
C PRO A 71 15.82 -11.20 -1.38
N ASN A 72 14.51 -11.46 -1.51
CA ASN A 72 14.01 -12.52 -2.38
C ASN A 72 13.79 -11.96 -3.80
N VAL A 73 14.89 -11.86 -4.55
CA VAL A 73 14.92 -11.19 -5.87
C VAL A 73 13.84 -11.71 -6.82
N LEU A 74 13.49 -13.00 -6.77
CA LEU A 74 12.42 -13.55 -7.61
C LEU A 74 11.06 -12.97 -7.22
N GLU A 75 10.73 -12.96 -5.93
CA GLU A 75 9.43 -12.48 -5.45
C GLU A 75 9.27 -10.97 -5.61
N GLN A 76 10.37 -10.22 -5.46
CA GLN A 76 10.39 -8.77 -5.58
C GLN A 76 9.80 -8.25 -6.90
N TRP A 77 10.11 -8.88 -8.04
CA TRP A 77 9.57 -8.42 -9.32
C TRP A 77 8.27 -9.12 -9.70
N ILE A 78 8.00 -10.33 -9.19
CA ILE A 78 6.76 -11.06 -9.52
C ILE A 78 5.57 -10.42 -8.80
N TRP A 79 5.76 -10.04 -7.54
CA TRP A 79 4.69 -9.59 -6.64
C TRP A 79 4.84 -8.14 -6.18
N HIS A 80 6.06 -7.62 -6.00
CA HIS A 80 6.29 -6.35 -5.30
C HIS A 80 6.71 -5.19 -6.20
N ALA A 81 6.33 -5.15 -7.48
CA ALA A 81 6.64 -4.04 -8.42
C ALA A 81 8.08 -3.46 -8.42
N ILE A 82 9.07 -4.21 -7.93
CA ILE A 82 10.47 -3.79 -7.87
C ILE A 82 11.15 -4.22 -9.17
N ASP A 83 12.02 -3.35 -9.67
CA ASP A 83 12.74 -3.61 -10.89
C ASP A 83 13.68 -4.84 -10.75
N ARG A 84 13.49 -5.83 -11.62
CA ARG A 84 14.36 -7.00 -11.75
C ARG A 84 15.75 -6.62 -12.27
N GLY A 85 16.61 -6.15 -11.39
CA GLY A 85 18.04 -5.92 -11.68
C GLY A 85 18.36 -4.60 -12.39
N GLY A 86 17.43 -3.64 -12.44
CA GLY A 86 17.62 -2.35 -13.11
C GLY A 86 17.14 -2.33 -14.57
N ASP A 87 16.49 -3.39 -15.03
CA ASP A 87 16.04 -3.60 -16.42
C ASP A 87 14.57 -3.18 -16.64
N MET A 88 13.72 -3.25 -15.61
CA MET A 88 12.32 -2.80 -15.62
C MET A 88 12.22 -1.29 -15.40
N LYS A 89 12.25 -0.56 -16.51
CA LYS A 89 11.71 0.81 -16.58
C LYS A 89 10.24 0.84 -16.16
N ALA A 90 9.68 2.02 -15.86
CA ALA A 90 8.26 2.19 -15.52
C ALA A 90 7.32 1.42 -16.47
N ALA A 91 7.60 1.41 -17.77
CA ALA A 91 6.83 0.66 -18.77
C ALA A 91 6.76 -0.86 -18.48
N GLY A 92 7.83 -1.47 -17.99
CA GLY A 92 7.84 -2.90 -17.62
C GLY A 92 7.00 -3.19 -16.38
N VAL A 93 7.09 -2.33 -15.36
CA VAL A 93 6.28 -2.42 -14.14
C VAL A 93 4.78 -2.24 -14.48
N ILE A 94 4.45 -1.24 -15.30
CA ILE A 94 3.10 -1.00 -15.80
C ILE A 94 2.59 -2.18 -16.62
N GLY A 95 3.41 -2.71 -17.54
CA GLY A 95 3.03 -3.87 -18.34
C GLY A 95 2.71 -5.10 -17.49
N ARG A 96 3.47 -5.34 -16.41
CA ARG A 96 3.18 -6.43 -15.46
C ARG A 96 1.89 -6.18 -14.67
N ARG A 97 1.70 -4.96 -14.16
CA ARG A 97 0.46 -4.55 -13.47
C ARG A 97 -0.76 -4.81 -14.35
N ASP A 98 -0.71 -4.36 -15.60
CA ASP A 98 -1.82 -4.51 -16.54
C ASP A 98 -2.06 -5.98 -16.92
N ALA A 99 -0.99 -6.79 -17.02
CA ALA A 99 -1.11 -8.24 -17.20
C ALA A 99 -1.80 -8.93 -16.02
N LEU A 100 -1.42 -8.59 -14.78
CA LEU A 100 -2.08 -9.12 -13.57
C LEU A 100 -3.58 -8.76 -13.53
N PHE A 101 -3.93 -7.53 -13.91
CA PHE A 101 -5.34 -7.15 -14.00
C PHE A 101 -6.08 -7.94 -15.06
N ASN A 102 -5.45 -8.12 -16.23
CA ASN A 102 -6.00 -8.93 -17.32
C ASN A 102 -6.19 -10.40 -16.90
N ASP A 103 -5.28 -10.96 -16.11
CA ASP A 103 -5.44 -12.31 -15.55
C ASP A 103 -6.65 -12.36 -14.61
N ALA A 104 -6.85 -11.34 -13.78
CA ALA A 104 -7.97 -11.26 -12.86
C ALA A 104 -9.32 -11.21 -13.60
N ILE A 105 -9.48 -10.34 -14.61
CA ILE A 105 -10.75 -10.21 -15.35
C ILE A 105 -11.07 -11.46 -16.19
N ASN A 106 -10.06 -12.20 -16.67
CA ASN A 106 -10.23 -13.34 -17.57
C ASN A 106 -10.30 -14.70 -16.83
N GLU A 107 -9.96 -14.73 -15.55
CA GLU A 107 -10.12 -15.91 -14.69
C GLU A 107 -11.59 -16.32 -14.62
N ARG A 108 -11.88 -17.60 -14.77
CA ARG A 108 -13.25 -18.12 -14.88
C ARG A 108 -13.83 -18.51 -13.53
N ASP A 109 -13.01 -19.05 -12.64
CA ASP A 109 -13.44 -19.39 -11.29
C ASP A 109 -13.59 -18.12 -10.45
N THR A 110 -14.77 -17.92 -9.86
CA THR A 110 -15.08 -16.69 -9.12
C THR A 110 -14.13 -16.46 -7.95
N ARG A 111 -13.75 -17.52 -7.22
CA ARG A 111 -12.85 -17.38 -6.07
C ARG A 111 -11.44 -17.03 -6.54
N ASN A 112 -10.90 -17.75 -7.51
CA ASN A 112 -9.57 -17.47 -8.06
C ASN A 112 -9.52 -16.08 -8.69
N ARG A 113 -10.62 -15.64 -9.32
CA ARG A 113 -10.75 -14.29 -9.90
C ARG A 113 -10.56 -13.21 -8.84
N LEU A 114 -11.17 -13.37 -7.66
CA LEU A 114 -10.98 -12.45 -6.52
C LEU A 114 -9.56 -12.52 -5.95
N ILE A 115 -8.97 -13.72 -5.87
CA ILE A 115 -7.58 -13.87 -5.41
C ILE A 115 -6.62 -13.14 -6.36
N ARG A 116 -6.76 -13.33 -7.67
CA ARG A 116 -5.94 -12.61 -8.66
C ARG A 116 -6.12 -11.10 -8.60
N LEU A 117 -7.33 -10.64 -8.31
CA LEU A 117 -7.56 -9.21 -8.09
C LEU A 117 -6.81 -8.69 -6.86
N GLY A 118 -6.74 -9.47 -5.78
CA GLY A 118 -5.93 -9.12 -4.60
C GLY A 118 -4.44 -9.04 -4.92
N ILE A 119 -3.90 -10.01 -5.67
CA ILE A 119 -2.51 -9.98 -6.17
C ILE A 119 -2.28 -8.73 -7.02
N PHE A 120 -3.23 -8.39 -7.89
CA PHE A 120 -3.17 -7.18 -8.70
C PHE A 120 -3.13 -5.90 -7.84
N PHE A 121 -3.99 -5.78 -6.82
CA PHE A 121 -4.03 -4.59 -5.98
C PHE A 121 -2.73 -4.39 -5.20
N HIS A 122 -2.19 -5.46 -4.63
CA HIS A 122 -0.86 -5.44 -4.02
C HIS A 122 0.19 -4.87 -4.97
N PHE A 123 0.32 -5.48 -6.15
CA PHE A 123 1.27 -5.03 -7.15
C PHE A 123 1.00 -3.58 -7.59
N GLN A 124 -0.27 -3.18 -7.72
CA GLN A 124 -0.69 -1.84 -8.11
C GLN A 124 -0.28 -0.80 -7.06
N GLN A 125 -0.48 -1.07 -5.78
CA GLN A 125 -0.07 -0.21 -4.68
C GLN A 125 1.46 -0.12 -4.60
N ASP A 126 2.13 -1.26 -4.79
CA ASP A 126 3.58 -1.33 -4.85
C ASP A 126 4.19 -0.56 -6.03
N THR A 127 3.46 -0.44 -7.15
CA THR A 127 3.91 0.46 -8.24
C THR A 127 4.01 1.92 -7.81
N TRP A 128 3.23 2.35 -6.81
CA TRP A 128 3.33 3.67 -6.20
C TRP A 128 4.36 3.68 -5.07
N ALA A 129 4.37 2.64 -4.22
CA ALA A 129 5.34 2.40 -3.15
C ALA A 129 6.79 2.53 -3.63
N HIS A 130 7.11 1.79 -4.68
CA HIS A 130 8.48 1.60 -5.15
C HIS A 130 8.92 2.60 -6.20
N ARG A 131 8.44 3.85 -6.12
CA ARG A 131 8.95 4.95 -6.93
C ARG A 131 10.02 5.74 -6.19
N ARG A 132 10.90 6.38 -6.95
CA ARG A 132 11.86 7.36 -6.46
C ARG A 132 11.17 8.71 -6.27
N HIS A 133 10.60 8.93 -5.09
CA HIS A 133 9.86 10.15 -4.73
C HIS A 133 10.75 11.39 -4.59
N ASP A 134 12.08 11.21 -4.61
CA ASP A 134 13.06 12.27 -4.75
C ASP A 134 13.19 12.82 -6.19
N ARG A 135 12.49 12.23 -7.16
CA ARG A 135 12.56 12.61 -8.58
C ARG A 135 11.33 13.40 -9.01
N PRO A 136 11.48 14.35 -9.96
CA PRO A 136 10.39 15.22 -10.40
C PRO A 136 9.24 14.46 -11.09
N ASN A 137 9.48 13.23 -11.52
CA ASN A 137 8.50 12.40 -12.22
C ASN A 137 7.83 11.35 -11.32
N ALA A 138 7.99 11.42 -9.99
CA ALA A 138 7.43 10.45 -9.05
C ALA A 138 5.90 10.30 -9.14
N LEU A 139 5.20 11.40 -9.41
CA LEU A 139 3.74 11.45 -9.54
C LEU A 139 3.22 11.15 -10.97
N SER A 140 4.11 10.89 -11.94
CA SER A 140 3.69 10.48 -13.28
C SER A 140 3.17 9.04 -13.27
N ARG A 141 2.00 8.79 -13.88
CA ARG A 141 1.41 7.45 -13.96
C ARG A 141 2.17 6.49 -14.88
N ASP A 142 2.85 7.03 -15.89
CA ASP A 142 3.42 6.28 -17.02
C ASP A 142 4.94 6.45 -17.18
N ASN A 143 5.52 7.49 -16.59
CA ASN A 143 6.91 7.88 -16.76
C ASN A 143 7.53 8.26 -15.41
N TYR A 144 7.65 7.29 -14.50
CA TYR A 144 8.33 7.46 -13.21
C TYR A 144 9.68 6.72 -13.17
N THR A 145 10.48 7.00 -12.14
CA THR A 145 11.72 6.27 -11.89
C THR A 145 11.47 5.22 -10.79
N PRO A 146 11.49 3.91 -11.08
CA PRO A 146 11.31 2.88 -10.06
C PRO A 146 12.55 2.75 -9.16
N VAL A 147 12.35 2.15 -8.00
CA VAL A 147 13.41 1.68 -7.11
C VAL A 147 13.92 0.35 -7.64
N THR A 148 15.25 0.18 -7.63
CA THR A 148 15.94 -0.98 -8.23
C THR A 148 16.64 -1.87 -7.20
N THR A 149 16.53 -1.51 -5.92
CA THR A 149 17.37 -2.07 -4.87
C THR A 149 16.59 -3.02 -3.96
N PRO A 150 17.16 -4.20 -3.67
CA PRO A 150 16.49 -5.19 -2.83
C PRO A 150 16.43 -4.83 -1.33
N GLU A 151 17.20 -3.83 -0.87
CA GLU A 151 17.21 -3.35 0.53
C GLU A 151 15.97 -2.54 0.91
N GLY A 152 15.01 -2.41 0.00
CA GLY A 152 13.86 -1.55 0.14
C GLY A 152 14.21 -0.07 -0.04
N HIS A 153 13.20 0.77 -0.13
CA HIS A 153 13.36 2.20 -0.38
C HIS A 153 13.36 3.07 0.88
N ALA A 154 13.16 2.43 2.05
CA ALA A 154 13.12 3.11 3.33
C ALA A 154 14.35 4.02 3.58
N PRO A 155 15.61 3.62 3.27
CA PRO A 155 16.77 4.51 3.49
C PRO A 155 16.77 5.78 2.62
N TRP A 156 16.04 5.81 1.50
CA TRP A 156 15.90 7.01 0.65
C TRP A 156 14.63 7.80 0.96
N GLY A 157 13.91 7.44 2.01
CA GLY A 157 12.70 8.13 2.45
C GLY A 157 11.46 7.82 1.64
N SER A 158 11.58 7.22 0.45
CA SER A 158 10.41 6.78 -0.32
C SER A 158 9.67 5.72 0.51
N GLN A 159 8.45 5.99 0.95
CA GLN A 159 7.56 5.07 1.69
C GLN A 159 6.09 5.51 1.51
N PRO A 160 5.54 5.63 0.29
CA PRO A 160 4.17 6.15 0.12
C PRO A 160 3.10 5.11 0.48
N ASP A 161 3.49 3.85 0.73
CA ASP A 161 2.69 2.89 1.51
C ASP A 161 2.40 3.42 2.94
N ARG A 162 3.17 4.43 3.37
CA ARG A 162 2.85 5.32 4.48
C ARG A 162 2.35 6.67 3.94
N PRO A 163 1.03 6.89 3.87
CA PRO A 163 0.47 8.12 3.30
C PRO A 163 1.02 9.44 3.85
N PRO A 164 1.46 9.57 5.13
CA PRO A 164 2.06 10.82 5.60
C PRO A 164 3.35 11.19 4.86
N PHE A 165 4.08 10.25 4.28
CA PHE A 165 5.32 10.57 3.57
C PHE A 165 5.02 11.32 2.26
N ASP A 166 4.22 10.72 1.39
CA ASP A 166 3.75 11.33 0.14
C ASP A 166 2.22 11.15 -0.02
N PRO A 167 1.43 12.07 0.54
CA PRO A 167 -0.03 11.97 0.49
C PRO A 167 -0.58 12.18 -0.93
N ALA A 168 0.18 12.87 -1.80
CA ALA A 168 -0.21 13.07 -3.20
C ALA A 168 -0.11 11.76 -3.99
N ALA A 169 0.97 11.01 -3.80
CA ALA A 169 1.12 9.67 -4.35
C ALA A 169 0.06 8.71 -3.80
N ALA A 170 -0.22 8.75 -2.49
CA ALA A 170 -1.28 7.95 -1.88
C ALA A 170 -2.66 8.24 -2.49
N MET A 171 -2.99 9.52 -2.72
CA MET A 171 -4.22 9.90 -3.42
C MET A 171 -4.30 9.33 -4.84
N LEU A 172 -3.23 9.48 -5.64
CA LEU A 172 -3.19 8.93 -7.00
C LEU A 172 -3.33 7.40 -6.99
N CYS A 173 -2.75 6.72 -6.01
CA CYS A 173 -2.88 5.30 -5.81
C CYS A 173 -4.34 4.90 -5.55
N LEU A 174 -5.07 5.62 -4.69
CA LEU A 174 -6.50 5.37 -4.44
C LEU A 174 -7.37 5.68 -5.65
N GLU A 175 -7.08 6.76 -6.40
CA GLU A 175 -7.80 7.09 -7.64
C GLU A 175 -7.66 5.98 -8.69
N ASP A 176 -6.45 5.48 -8.90
CA ASP A 176 -6.20 4.35 -9.80
C ASP A 176 -6.91 3.10 -9.28
N GLY A 177 -6.77 2.80 -7.99
CA GLY A 177 -7.35 1.63 -7.35
C GLY A 177 -8.87 1.57 -7.48
N ILE A 178 -9.58 2.68 -7.24
CA ILE A 178 -11.04 2.72 -7.42
C ILE A 178 -11.43 2.54 -8.89
N GLN A 179 -10.67 3.08 -9.84
CA GLN A 179 -10.95 2.87 -11.27
C GLN A 179 -10.84 1.40 -11.66
N PHE A 180 -9.78 0.71 -11.22
CA PHE A 180 -9.63 -0.72 -11.44
C PHE A 180 -10.73 -1.54 -10.75
N ALA A 181 -11.14 -1.16 -9.52
CA ALA A 181 -12.25 -1.80 -8.83
C ALA A 181 -13.58 -1.66 -9.59
N LEU A 182 -13.92 -0.46 -10.06
CA LEU A 182 -15.14 -0.19 -10.84
C LEU A 182 -15.14 -0.99 -12.14
N ASP A 183 -13.99 -1.04 -12.82
CA ASP A 183 -13.83 -1.77 -14.06
C ASP A 183 -13.90 -3.29 -13.84
N PHE A 184 -13.36 -3.80 -12.74
CA PHE A 184 -13.51 -5.20 -12.37
C PHE A 184 -14.96 -5.56 -12.02
N VAL A 185 -15.67 -4.71 -11.27
CA VAL A 185 -17.11 -4.91 -11.00
C VAL A 185 -17.88 -4.99 -12.33
N ARG A 186 -17.54 -4.11 -13.29
CA ARG A 186 -18.15 -4.10 -14.62
C ARG A 186 -17.80 -5.32 -15.46
N ARG A 187 -16.52 -5.57 -15.71
CA ARG A 187 -16.03 -6.58 -16.67
C ARG A 187 -15.79 -7.93 -16.04
N GLY A 188 -15.17 -7.95 -14.86
CA GLY A 188 -14.85 -9.18 -14.13
C GLY A 188 -16.07 -9.81 -13.45
N LEU A 189 -17.01 -9.01 -12.94
CA LEU A 189 -18.20 -9.52 -12.23
C LEU A 189 -19.51 -9.34 -13.01
N ASN A 190 -19.47 -8.67 -14.16
CA ASN A 190 -20.65 -8.38 -14.99
C ASN A 190 -21.78 -7.69 -14.19
N ARG A 191 -21.41 -6.74 -13.32
CA ARG A 191 -22.34 -5.95 -12.50
C ARG A 191 -22.22 -4.47 -12.82
N THR A 192 -23.26 -3.70 -12.51
CA THR A 192 -23.19 -2.24 -12.59
C THR A 192 -22.33 -1.71 -11.43
N PRO A 193 -21.21 -1.01 -11.69
CA PRO A 193 -20.41 -0.40 -10.64
C PRO A 193 -21.15 0.77 -9.99
N ASN A 194 -20.73 1.17 -8.79
CA ASN A 194 -21.33 2.29 -8.07
C ASN A 194 -21.29 3.59 -8.91
N SER A 195 -22.46 4.19 -9.14
CA SER A 195 -22.62 5.37 -9.98
C SER A 195 -22.06 6.65 -9.36
N PHE A 196 -21.78 6.67 -8.06
CA PHE A 196 -21.10 7.78 -7.39
C PHE A 196 -19.80 8.17 -8.11
N PHE A 197 -19.06 7.18 -8.59
CA PHE A 197 -17.76 7.37 -9.25
C PHE A 197 -17.83 7.53 -10.78
N LYS A 198 -19.02 7.65 -11.38
CA LYS A 198 -19.18 7.63 -12.85
C LYS A 198 -18.41 8.76 -13.57
N ASP A 199 -18.26 9.90 -12.89
CA ASP A 199 -17.61 11.12 -13.41
C ASP A 199 -16.25 11.37 -12.74
N LEU A 200 -15.70 10.39 -12.01
CA LEU A 200 -14.38 10.53 -11.39
C LEU A 200 -13.32 10.61 -12.49
N SER A 201 -12.68 11.78 -12.61
CA SER A 201 -11.47 11.99 -13.40
C SER A 201 -10.28 12.13 -12.46
N PRO A 202 -9.36 11.15 -12.43
CA PRO A 202 -8.17 11.22 -11.58
C PRO A 202 -7.36 12.48 -11.87
N SER A 203 -7.13 13.27 -10.84
CA SER A 203 -6.35 14.51 -10.94
C SER A 203 -5.19 14.53 -9.94
N GLY A 204 -5.18 13.59 -9.00
CA GLY A 204 -4.38 13.68 -7.79
C GLY A 204 -4.82 14.85 -6.91
N ALA A 205 -4.01 15.09 -5.88
CA ALA A 205 -4.07 16.30 -5.06
C ALA A 205 -2.66 16.67 -4.61
N GLY A 206 -2.46 17.95 -4.26
CA GLY A 206 -1.17 18.44 -3.77
C GLY A 206 -0.96 18.21 -2.28
N VAL A 207 0.26 18.45 -1.80
CA VAL A 207 0.54 18.53 -0.36
C VAL A 207 -0.06 19.81 0.24
N ASP A 208 -0.68 19.69 1.41
CA ASP A 208 -1.24 20.79 2.18
C ASP A 208 -0.12 21.63 2.85
N ASN A 209 0.39 22.58 2.09
CA ASN A 209 1.40 23.52 2.58
C ASN A 209 0.88 24.46 3.67
N SER A 210 -0.43 24.55 3.88
CA SER A 210 -1.05 25.35 4.94
C SER A 210 -1.31 24.57 6.23
N TRP A 211 -1.11 23.24 6.22
CA TRP A 211 -1.30 22.41 7.40
C TRP A 211 -0.36 22.84 8.55
N THR A 212 -0.91 23.05 9.74
CA THR A 212 -0.21 23.60 10.91
C THR A 212 0.03 22.59 12.03
N ASP A 213 -0.11 21.29 11.74
CA ASP A 213 0.12 20.25 12.73
C ASP A 213 1.61 20.19 13.13
N PRO A 214 1.94 20.06 14.44
CA PRO A 214 3.33 19.98 14.90
C PRO A 214 4.14 18.83 14.30
N ARG A 215 3.47 17.78 13.80
CA ARG A 215 4.11 16.64 13.12
C ARG A 215 4.67 17.01 11.75
N LYS A 216 4.17 18.08 11.13
CA LYS A 216 4.51 18.45 9.75
C LYS A 216 6.02 18.60 9.55
N GLY A 217 6.53 17.97 8.50
CA GLY A 217 7.93 18.04 8.13
C GLY A 217 8.23 17.30 6.83
N ARG A 218 9.51 17.06 6.56
CA ARG A 218 9.96 16.39 5.33
C ARG A 218 9.30 15.03 5.09
N TYR A 219 9.02 14.28 6.15
CA TYR A 219 8.52 12.90 6.09
C TYR A 219 7.11 12.74 6.67
N PHE A 220 6.42 13.85 6.95
CA PHE A 220 5.09 13.84 7.50
C PHE A 220 4.33 15.05 6.97
N ASN A 221 3.43 14.78 6.05
CA ASN A 221 2.68 15.73 5.27
C ASN A 221 1.20 15.37 5.32
N GLN A 222 0.36 16.27 4.80
CA GLN A 222 -1.08 16.05 4.69
C GLN A 222 -1.53 16.41 3.28
N LEU A 223 -2.65 15.84 2.85
CA LEU A 223 -3.23 16.05 1.53
C LEU A 223 -4.05 17.36 1.48
N ALA A 224 -3.81 18.20 0.49
CA ALA A 224 -4.61 19.39 0.26
C ALA A 224 -6.00 19.00 -0.26
N VAL A 225 -7.05 19.56 0.34
CA VAL A 225 -8.45 19.36 -0.09
C VAL A 225 -9.11 20.66 -0.55
N SER A 226 -8.38 21.78 -0.50
CA SER A 226 -8.87 23.05 -1.04
C SER A 226 -9.11 22.93 -2.54
N GLY A 227 -10.28 23.37 -2.99
CA GLY A 227 -10.68 23.28 -4.40
C GLY A 227 -11.29 21.95 -4.82
N ILE A 228 -11.36 20.94 -3.94
CA ILE A 228 -12.12 19.72 -4.21
C ILE A 228 -13.60 19.95 -3.88
N SER A 229 -14.48 19.64 -4.83
CA SER A 229 -15.93 19.84 -4.67
C SER A 229 -16.50 19.04 -3.48
N PRO A 230 -17.33 19.67 -2.61
CA PRO A 230 -18.03 18.98 -1.54
C PRO A 230 -18.88 17.81 -2.05
N GLY A 231 -18.84 16.69 -1.34
CA GLY A 231 -19.59 15.48 -1.69
C GLY A 231 -19.12 14.78 -2.97
N SER A 232 -18.00 15.20 -3.57
CA SER A 232 -17.47 14.54 -4.77
C SER A 232 -16.72 13.24 -4.43
N PRO A 233 -16.58 12.33 -5.41
CA PRO A 233 -15.71 11.16 -5.28
C PRO A 233 -14.27 11.49 -4.90
N SER A 234 -13.70 12.56 -5.47
CA SER A 234 -12.35 13.01 -5.13
C SER A 234 -12.24 13.43 -3.67
N LEU A 235 -13.27 14.09 -3.11
CA LEU A 235 -13.26 14.45 -1.69
C LEU A 235 -13.41 13.23 -0.80
N PHE A 236 -14.22 12.24 -1.18
CA PHE A 236 -14.30 10.96 -0.46
C PHE A 236 -12.92 10.30 -0.35
N LEU A 237 -12.23 10.09 -1.47
CA LEU A 237 -10.90 9.46 -1.48
C LEU A 237 -9.86 10.28 -0.71
N ALA A 238 -9.86 11.60 -0.88
CA ALA A 238 -8.96 12.48 -0.15
C ALA A 238 -9.23 12.44 1.36
N SER A 239 -10.50 12.36 1.78
CA SER A 239 -10.87 12.22 3.18
C SER A 239 -10.40 10.90 3.79
N LEU A 240 -10.40 9.79 3.04
CA LEU A 240 -9.84 8.51 3.51
C LEU A 240 -8.34 8.65 3.83
N ILE A 241 -7.57 9.25 2.91
CA ILE A 241 -6.13 9.49 3.11
C ILE A 241 -5.88 10.41 4.30
N ARG A 242 -6.61 11.53 4.39
CA ARG A 242 -6.46 12.47 5.51
C ARG A 242 -6.77 11.79 6.84
N ALA A 243 -7.86 11.02 6.91
CA ALA A 243 -8.27 10.30 8.11
C ALA A 243 -7.22 9.28 8.55
N GLN A 244 -6.62 8.55 7.61
CA GLN A 244 -5.52 7.64 7.90
C GLN A 244 -4.30 8.41 8.45
N ILE A 245 -3.84 9.46 7.76
CA ILE A 245 -2.69 10.29 8.16
C ILE A 245 -2.89 10.86 9.57
N ASP A 246 -4.09 11.30 9.91
CA ASP A 246 -4.39 11.90 11.21
C ASP A 246 -4.18 10.92 12.38
N THR A 247 -4.23 9.61 12.14
CA THR A 247 -4.01 8.59 13.19
C THR A 247 -2.55 8.37 13.55
N TYR A 248 -1.64 8.70 12.64
CA TYR A 248 -0.21 8.45 12.79
C TYR A 248 0.43 9.29 13.90
N ARG A 249 1.46 8.72 14.52
CA ARG A 249 2.33 9.42 15.46
C ARG A 249 3.67 9.70 14.80
N THR A 250 4.42 10.66 15.34
CA THR A 250 5.80 10.90 14.94
C THR A 250 6.75 10.33 15.99
N GLY A 251 7.83 9.70 15.52
CA GLY A 251 8.88 9.18 16.38
C GLY A 251 10.26 9.27 15.74
N LYS A 252 11.30 9.31 16.59
CA LYS A 252 12.73 9.34 16.21
C LYS A 252 13.42 7.98 16.32
N THR A 253 12.65 6.94 16.66
CA THR A 253 13.14 5.60 16.98
C THR A 253 13.24 4.69 15.76
N ASN A 254 12.79 5.14 14.60
CA ASN A 254 12.79 4.33 13.38
C ASN A 254 14.23 4.19 12.85
N ALA A 255 14.78 2.97 12.92
CA ALA A 255 16.18 2.68 12.59
C ALA A 255 16.65 3.12 11.18
N PRO A 256 15.84 3.07 10.11
CA PRO A 256 16.22 3.61 8.80
C PRO A 256 16.34 5.14 8.77
N PHE A 257 15.81 5.82 9.80
CA PHE A 257 15.63 7.27 9.84
C PHE A 257 16.21 7.89 11.12
N ILE A 258 17.24 7.29 11.72
CA ILE A 258 17.85 7.80 12.96
C ILE A 258 18.16 9.29 12.80
N GLY A 259 17.56 10.10 13.67
CA GLY A 259 17.71 11.56 13.67
C GLY A 259 16.62 12.35 12.92
N PHE A 260 15.68 11.69 12.24
CA PHE A 260 14.53 12.32 11.58
C PHE A 260 13.21 11.95 12.27
N ASP A 261 12.31 12.92 12.42
CA ASP A 261 10.93 12.66 12.82
C ASP A 261 10.19 12.03 11.63
N THR A 262 9.79 10.77 11.76
CA THR A 262 9.04 10.03 10.74
C THR A 262 7.74 9.51 11.32
N ALA A 263 6.79 9.19 10.45
CA ALA A 263 5.58 8.50 10.84
C ALA A 263 5.92 7.11 11.42
N GLU A 264 5.51 6.88 12.68
CA GLU A 264 5.57 5.57 13.33
C GLU A 264 4.61 4.59 12.63
N LYS A 265 4.67 3.29 12.96
CA LYS A 265 3.61 2.35 12.53
C LYS A 265 2.27 2.86 13.06
N ALA A 266 1.26 2.95 12.20
CA ALA A 266 -0.07 3.32 12.65
C ALA A 266 -0.68 2.23 13.55
N ASP A 267 -1.63 2.63 14.39
CA ASP A 267 -2.42 1.69 15.17
C ASP A 267 -3.64 1.27 14.34
N LEU A 268 -3.67 0.01 13.94
CA LEU A 268 -4.72 -0.54 13.08
C LEU A 268 -6.13 -0.23 13.56
N ALA A 269 -6.40 -0.30 14.88
CA ALA A 269 -7.72 -0.03 15.41
C ALA A 269 -8.11 1.47 15.27
N ARG A 270 -7.15 2.39 15.47
CA ARG A 270 -7.34 3.82 15.24
C ARG A 270 -7.54 4.13 13.76
N VAL A 271 -6.72 3.56 12.87
CA VAL A 271 -6.87 3.71 11.40
C VAL A 271 -8.25 3.23 10.98
N ARG A 272 -8.62 2.01 11.37
CA ARG A 272 -9.93 1.44 11.07
C ARG A 272 -11.06 2.37 11.47
N THR A 273 -11.05 2.85 12.72
CA THR A 273 -12.09 3.74 13.24
C THR A 273 -12.15 5.06 12.46
N ALA A 274 -11.00 5.67 12.16
CA ALA A 274 -10.96 6.93 11.43
C ALA A 274 -11.48 6.80 9.99
N VAL A 275 -11.10 5.71 9.30
CA VAL A 275 -11.54 5.42 7.94
C VAL A 275 -13.02 5.03 7.89
N GLU A 276 -13.51 4.26 8.87
CA GLU A 276 -14.94 3.91 8.99
C GLU A 276 -15.80 5.17 9.17
N ASN A 277 -15.35 6.13 9.98
CA ASN A 277 -16.05 7.41 10.14
C ASN A 277 -16.20 8.19 8.82
N VAL A 278 -15.20 8.11 7.93
CA VAL A 278 -15.32 8.71 6.58
C VAL A 278 -16.32 7.93 5.75
N CYS A 279 -16.29 6.59 5.78
CA CYS A 279 -17.27 5.77 5.07
C CYS A 279 -18.71 6.09 5.52
N ASP A 280 -18.93 6.27 6.82
CA ASP A 280 -20.23 6.63 7.40
C ASP A 280 -20.72 8.01 6.93
N GLN A 281 -19.82 8.99 6.80
CA GLN A 281 -20.16 10.31 6.25
C GLN A 281 -20.63 10.25 4.80
N TYR A 282 -20.15 9.26 4.05
CA TYR A 282 -20.47 9.06 2.62
C TYR A 282 -21.42 7.88 2.36
N LYS A 283 -22.04 7.30 3.40
CA LYS A 283 -22.82 6.05 3.27
C LYS A 283 -23.97 6.11 2.26
N ASP A 284 -24.56 7.28 2.05
CA ASP A 284 -25.64 7.46 1.05
C ASP A 284 -25.10 7.38 -0.40
N ALA A 285 -23.80 7.63 -0.59
CA ALA A 285 -23.10 7.56 -1.86
C ALA A 285 -22.37 6.22 -2.08
N VAL A 286 -21.72 5.68 -1.04
CA VAL A 286 -20.88 4.46 -1.15
C VAL A 286 -21.48 3.21 -0.50
N GLY A 287 -22.67 3.34 0.10
CA GLY A 287 -23.27 2.29 0.92
C GLY A 287 -22.64 2.21 2.32
N THR A 288 -23.20 1.35 3.17
CA THR A 288 -22.61 1.07 4.48
C THR A 288 -21.38 0.17 4.34
N ILE A 289 -20.24 0.64 4.83
CA ILE A 289 -18.97 -0.09 4.82
C ILE A 289 -18.47 -0.23 6.25
N ARG A 290 -18.63 -1.43 6.83
CA ARG A 290 -17.98 -1.81 8.08
C ARG A 290 -16.60 -2.38 7.76
N LEU A 291 -15.54 -1.81 8.34
CA LEU A 291 -14.20 -2.31 8.08
C LEU A 291 -13.93 -3.57 8.92
N PRO A 292 -13.24 -4.59 8.37
CA PRO A 292 -12.94 -5.81 9.10
C PRO A 292 -12.03 -5.54 10.30
N SER A 293 -12.24 -6.29 11.38
CA SER A 293 -11.30 -6.36 12.50
C SER A 293 -10.02 -7.13 12.12
N ASP A 294 -8.96 -6.95 12.92
CA ASP A 294 -7.73 -7.74 12.82
C ASP A 294 -8.01 -9.26 12.90
N GLN A 295 -8.95 -9.67 13.75
CA GLN A 295 -9.34 -11.08 13.85
C GLN A 295 -10.03 -11.58 12.57
N GLU A 296 -10.88 -10.77 11.94
CA GLU A 296 -11.52 -11.12 10.67
C GLU A 296 -10.50 -11.19 9.53
N LYS A 297 -9.51 -10.27 9.49
CA LYS A 297 -8.35 -10.35 8.59
C LYS A 297 -7.62 -11.68 8.77
N LYS A 298 -7.23 -12.02 10.01
CA LYS A 298 -6.52 -13.28 10.33
C LYS A 298 -7.33 -14.52 9.95
N ASN A 299 -8.64 -14.50 10.21
CA ASN A 299 -9.54 -15.60 9.89
C ASN A 299 -9.69 -15.83 8.38
N ALA A 300 -9.43 -14.83 7.54
CA ALA A 300 -9.46 -14.98 6.09
C ALA A 300 -8.30 -15.88 5.57
N GLY A 301 -7.22 -16.04 6.34
CA GLY A 301 -6.24 -17.13 6.19
C GLY A 301 -5.27 -17.01 5.01
N PHE A 302 -4.85 -15.79 4.66
CA PHE A 302 -3.91 -15.53 3.56
C PHE A 302 -2.48 -15.20 4.04
N ASP A 303 -2.12 -15.59 5.27
CA ASP A 303 -0.78 -15.44 5.87
C ASP A 303 0.21 -16.56 5.51
N LYS A 304 -0.20 -17.47 4.61
CA LYS A 304 0.57 -18.66 4.20
C LYS A 304 0.57 -18.86 2.69
N MET A 305 0.46 -17.78 1.93
CA MET A 305 0.55 -17.84 0.48
C MET A 305 1.98 -18.19 0.05
N THR A 306 2.08 -18.90 -1.07
CA THR A 306 3.36 -19.26 -1.67
C THR A 306 3.31 -18.98 -3.16
N THR A 307 4.45 -18.67 -3.77
CA THR A 307 4.54 -18.46 -5.22
C THR A 307 4.05 -19.66 -6.01
N VAL A 308 4.34 -20.86 -5.53
CA VAL A 308 3.83 -22.10 -6.14
C VAL A 308 2.30 -22.13 -6.09
N LEU A 309 1.69 -21.82 -4.93
CA LEU A 309 0.24 -21.77 -4.78
C LEU A 309 -0.38 -20.74 -5.72
N LEU A 310 0.14 -19.51 -5.73
CA LEU A 310 -0.41 -18.40 -6.51
C LEU A 310 -0.27 -18.63 -8.02
N LEU A 311 0.87 -19.16 -8.47
CA LEU A 311 1.07 -19.55 -9.88
C LEU A 311 0.27 -20.81 -10.28
N SER A 312 -0.16 -21.61 -9.30
CA SER A 312 -1.01 -22.78 -9.55
C SER A 312 -2.49 -22.45 -9.72
N LEU A 313 -2.91 -21.24 -9.31
CA LEU A 313 -4.19 -20.68 -9.73
C LEU A 313 -4.13 -20.61 -11.26
N ARG A 314 -4.87 -21.47 -11.97
CA ARG A 314 -4.78 -21.59 -13.43
C ARG A 314 -6.18 -21.47 -14.04
N PRO A 315 -6.22 -20.85 -15.23
CA PRO A 315 -6.53 -21.63 -16.43
C PRO A 315 -5.32 -21.63 -17.37
N GLY A 316 -4.59 -22.75 -17.45
CA GLY A 316 -3.70 -23.05 -18.58
C GLY A 316 -2.31 -22.39 -18.65
N VAL A 317 -1.57 -22.30 -17.54
CA VAL A 317 -0.08 -22.17 -17.40
C VAL A 317 0.69 -21.27 -18.38
N LEU A 318 1.33 -20.25 -17.79
CA LEU A 318 2.46 -19.43 -18.29
C LEU A 318 3.02 -19.76 -19.68
#